data_AF-A0A932Q3X8-F1
#
_entry.id   AF-A0A932Q3X8-F1
#
_cell.length_a   1.000
_cell.length_b   1.000
_cell.length_c   1.000
_cell.angle_alpha   90.00
_cell.angle_beta   90.00
_cell.angle_gamma   90.00
#
_symmetry.space_group_name_H-M   'P 1'
#
loop_
_entity.id
_entity.type
_entity.pdbx_description
1 polymer ?
#
loop_
_entity_poly.entity_id
_entity_poly.type
_entity_poly.pdbx_seq_one_letter_code
_entity_poly.pdbx_strand_id
1 'polypeptide(L)'
;MNTAHSVATTRLSSKGQVVIPESVRLELGLKEGAQFVVLGRKDVVIFKMINPPSLQDFDTLIVHARQTARQAGLKKQDVSKAIRRVRRGS
;
A
#
# COMPACT_ATOMS: atom_id res chain seq x y z
N MET A 1 -19.82 6.02 25.71
CA MET A 1 -19.68 6.42 24.29
C MET A 1 -20.37 5.36 23.47
N ASN A 2 -21.40 5.74 22.70
CA ASN A 2 -22.25 4.80 21.97
C ASN A 2 -21.58 4.51 20.61
N THR A 3 -20.91 3.37 20.47
CA THR A 3 -20.27 2.98 19.19
C THR A 3 -21.37 2.48 18.25
N ALA A 4 -21.98 3.39 17.49
CA ALA A 4 -22.90 3.03 16.44
C ALA A 4 -22.11 2.43 15.27
N HIS A 5 -22.18 1.11 15.10
CA HIS A 5 -21.61 0.44 13.93
C HIS A 5 -22.52 0.66 12.73
N SER A 6 -22.04 1.28 11.65
CA SER A 6 -22.83 1.38 10.43
C SER A 6 -22.95 0.02 9.75
N VAL A 7 -24.17 -0.51 9.66
CA VAL A 7 -24.48 -1.74 8.94
C VAL A 7 -25.20 -1.37 7.65
N ALA A 8 -24.68 -1.85 6.52
CA ALA A 8 -25.28 -1.68 5.22
C ALA A 8 -24.97 -2.89 4.33
N THR A 9 -25.89 -3.21 3.42
CA THR A 9 -25.77 -4.35 2.49
C THR A 9 -25.44 -3.88 1.09
N THR A 10 -24.60 -4.63 0.38
CA THR A 10 -24.13 -4.30 -0.97
C THR A 10 -24.24 -5.54 -1.84
N ARG A 11 -24.41 -5.38 -3.15
CA ARG A 11 -24.42 -6.50 -4.09
C ARG A 11 -23.09 -6.63 -4.81
N LEU A 12 -22.74 -7.86 -5.17
CA LEU A 12 -21.66 -8.17 -6.09
C LEU A 12 -22.13 -7.85 -7.51
N SER A 13 -21.40 -6.99 -8.22
CA SER A 13 -21.68 -6.72 -9.63
C SER A 13 -21.26 -7.89 -10.51
N SER A 14 -21.75 -7.92 -11.76
CA SER A 14 -21.33 -8.92 -12.76
C SER A 14 -19.83 -8.89 -13.08
N LYS A 15 -19.16 -7.77 -12.79
CA LYS A 15 -17.71 -7.60 -12.94
C LYS A 15 -16.93 -7.97 -11.68
N GLY A 16 -17.60 -8.56 -10.68
CA GLY A 16 -16.99 -8.94 -9.41
C GLY A 16 -16.69 -7.77 -8.47
N GLN A 17 -17.32 -6.62 -8.66
CA GLN A 17 -17.10 -5.44 -7.82
C GLN A 17 -18.12 -5.39 -6.68
N VAL A 18 -17.66 -5.01 -5.50
CA VAL A 18 -18.50 -4.69 -4.34
C VAL A 18 -18.33 -3.22 -4.02
N VAL A 19 -19.45 -2.49 -3.90
CA VAL A 19 -19.43 -1.07 -3.53
C VAL A 19 -19.40 -0.94 -2.02
N ILE A 20 -18.45 -0.19 -1.44
CA ILE A 20 -18.49 0.11 -0.01
C ILE A 20 -19.51 1.25 0.22
N PRO A 21 -20.53 1.06 1.08
CA PRO A 21 -21.55 2.07 1.36
C PRO A 21 -20.95 3.35 1.91
N GLU A 22 -21.60 4.48 1.64
CA GLU A 22 -21.14 5.79 2.09
C GLU A 22 -20.95 5.87 3.62
N SER A 23 -21.90 5.34 4.39
CA SER A 23 -21.81 5.31 5.86
C SER A 23 -20.53 4.64 6.35
N VAL A 24 -20.20 3.47 5.78
CA VAL A 24 -18.98 2.71 6.12
C VAL A 24 -17.73 3.44 5.65
N ARG A 25 -17.75 4.07 4.46
CA ARG A 25 -16.61 4.86 3.96
C ARG A 25 -16.28 6.03 4.88
N LEU A 26 -17.30 6.75 5.36
CA LEU A 26 -17.14 7.89 6.26
C LEU A 26 -16.66 7.45 7.64
N GLU A 27 -17.24 6.38 8.20
CA GLU A 27 -16.85 5.85 9.52
C GLU A 27 -15.39 5.36 9.52
N LEU A 28 -14.95 4.68 8.45
CA LEU A 28 -13.60 4.15 8.33
C LEU A 28 -12.59 5.16 7.73
N GLY A 29 -13.03 6.37 7.37
CA GLY A 29 -12.16 7.40 6.77
C GLY A 29 -11.52 6.98 5.45
N LEU A 30 -12.19 6.14 4.66
CA LEU A 30 -11.66 5.60 3.41
C LEU A 30 -11.56 6.71 2.35
N LYS A 31 -10.42 6.76 1.67
CA LYS A 31 -10.15 7.70 0.58
C LYS A 31 -9.99 6.97 -0.74
N GLU A 32 -10.15 7.69 -1.84
CA GLU A 32 -9.83 7.17 -3.16
C GLU A 32 -8.38 6.68 -3.20
N GLY A 33 -8.15 5.53 -3.85
CA GLY A 33 -6.84 4.89 -3.90
C GLY A 33 -6.43 4.12 -2.65
N ALA A 34 -7.29 4.01 -1.62
CA ALA A 34 -7.03 3.14 -0.48
C ALA A 34 -6.77 1.69 -0.91
N GLN A 35 -5.70 1.10 -0.40
CA GLN A 35 -5.30 -0.27 -0.71
C GLN A 35 -5.68 -1.21 0.43
N PHE A 36 -6.05 -2.45 0.08
CA PHE A 36 -6.47 -3.45 1.04
C PHE A 36 -5.81 -4.80 0.76
N VAL A 37 -5.44 -5.51 1.82
CA VAL A 37 -5.28 -6.98 1.79
C VAL A 37 -6.67 -7.58 1.89
N VAL A 38 -7.03 -8.44 0.93
CA VAL A 38 -8.31 -9.15 0.93
C VAL A 38 -8.09 -10.60 1.34
N LEU A 39 -8.79 -11.06 2.36
CA LEU A 39 -8.73 -12.42 2.88
C LEU A 39 -10.12 -13.04 2.84
N GLY A 40 -10.27 -14.19 2.20
CA GLY A 40 -11.52 -14.96 2.19
C GLY A 40 -11.40 -16.25 3.02
N ARG A 41 -12.37 -16.53 3.89
CA ARG A 41 -12.49 -17.82 4.58
C ARG A 41 -13.98 -18.18 4.74
N LYS A 42 -14.37 -19.31 4.14
CA LYS A 42 -15.77 -19.78 4.11
C LYS A 42 -16.70 -18.71 3.53
N ASP A 43 -17.57 -18.16 4.36
CA ASP A 43 -18.60 -17.15 4.08
C ASP A 43 -18.19 -15.72 4.49
N VAL A 44 -16.94 -15.53 4.91
CA VAL A 44 -16.41 -14.25 5.38
C VAL A 44 -15.32 -13.73 4.44
N VAL A 45 -15.42 -12.45 4.09
CA VAL A 45 -14.37 -11.68 3.41
C VAL A 45 -13.93 -10.53 4.32
N ILE A 46 -12.62 -10.42 4.56
CA ILE A 46 -12.02 -9.39 5.41
C ILE A 46 -11.18 -8.46 4.54
N PHE A 47 -11.39 -7.15 4.70
CA PHE A 47 -10.60 -6.10 4.06
C PHE A 47 -9.64 -5.44 5.08
N LYS A 48 -8.38 -5.88 5.02
CA LYS A 48 -7.18 -5.32 5.65
C LYS A 48 -6.71 -3.99 5.09
N MET A 49 -7.02 -2.80 5.64
CA MET A 49 -6.36 -1.56 5.16
C MET A 49 -4.83 -1.68 5.18
N ILE A 50 -4.18 -1.34 4.07
CA ILE A 50 -2.72 -1.20 3.98
C ILE A 50 -2.42 0.29 4.06
N ASN A 51 -1.81 0.70 5.16
CA ASN A 51 -1.22 2.03 5.24
C ASN A 51 0.20 1.94 4.69
N PRO A 52 0.55 2.69 3.64
CA PRO A 52 1.94 2.79 3.26
C PRO A 52 2.72 3.33 4.46
N PRO A 53 3.88 2.73 4.80
CA PRO A 53 4.76 3.27 5.81
C PRO A 53 5.04 4.74 5.49
N SER A 54 5.06 5.58 6.53
CA SER A 54 5.28 7.00 6.34
C SER A 54 6.71 7.23 5.82
N LEU A 55 6.95 8.31 5.07
CA LEU A 55 8.31 8.65 4.66
C LEU A 55 9.21 8.88 5.88
N GLN A 56 8.65 9.34 7.00
CA GLN A 56 9.38 9.45 8.27
C GLN A 56 9.88 8.09 8.77
N ASP A 57 9.09 7.02 8.60
CA ASP A 57 9.50 5.66 8.98
C ASP A 57 10.70 5.16 8.15
N PHE A 58 10.93 5.74 6.97
CA PHE A 58 12.06 5.40 6.10
C PHE A 58 13.28 6.30 6.25
N ASP A 59 13.21 7.39 7.04
CA ASP A 59 14.31 8.35 7.13
C ASP A 59 15.62 7.69 7.58
N THR A 60 15.54 6.80 8.58
CA THR A 60 16.69 6.06 9.10
C THR A 60 17.31 5.13 8.04
N LEU A 61 16.46 4.43 7.28
CA LEU A 61 16.87 3.58 6.16
C LEU A 61 17.54 4.39 5.05
N ILE A 62 17.00 5.55 4.71
CA ILE A 62 17.55 6.46 3.70
C ILE A 62 18.92 7.00 4.15
N VAL A 63 19.06 7.39 5.41
CA VAL A 63 20.34 7.86 5.97
C VAL A 63 21.38 6.75 5.92
N HIS A 64 21.05 5.55 6.38
CA HIS A 64 21.96 4.40 6.38
C HIS A 64 22.38 4.00 4.96
N ALA A 65 21.43 3.97 4.01
CA ALA A 65 21.72 3.69 2.61
C ALA A 65 22.69 4.71 2.00
N ARG A 66 22.53 6.01 2.31
CA ARG A 66 23.47 7.06 1.87
C ARG A 66 24.85 6.92 2.48
N GLN A 67 24.95 6.59 3.76
CA GLN A 67 26.23 6.35 4.43
C GLN A 67 26.95 5.15 3.83
N THR A 68 26.24 4.03 3.66
CA THR A 68 26.77 2.81 3.03
C THR A 68 27.24 3.09 1.61
N ALA A 69 26.47 3.84 0.81
CA ALA A 69 26.86 4.20 -0.55
C ALA A 69 28.12 5.08 -0.60
N ARG A 70 28.28 6.01 0.34
CA ARG A 70 29.50 6.84 0.45
C ARG A 70 30.72 5.99 0.83
N GLN A 71 30.57 5.10 1.81
CA GLN A 71 31.64 4.19 2.23
C GLN A 71 32.05 3.23 1.10
N ALA A 72 31.09 2.75 0.32
CA ALA A 72 31.31 1.91 -0.85
C ALA A 72 31.81 2.69 -2.09
N GLY A 73 31.97 4.01 -2.00
CA GLY A 73 32.45 4.85 -3.11
C GLY A 73 31.50 4.91 -4.32
N LEU A 74 30.23 4.54 -4.15
CA LEU A 74 29.25 4.46 -5.23
C LEU A 74 28.93 5.85 -5.78
N LYS A 75 29.06 6.01 -7.10
CA LYS A 75 28.72 7.25 -7.81
C LYS A 75 27.38 7.10 -8.53
N LYS A 76 26.73 8.24 -8.82
CA LYS A 76 25.48 8.27 -9.60
C LYS A 76 25.61 7.54 -10.95
N GLN A 77 26.79 7.57 -11.56
CA GLN A 77 27.07 6.88 -12.82
C GLN A 77 26.99 5.35 -12.71
N ASP A 78 27.32 4.79 -11.54
CA ASP A 78 27.30 3.34 -11.30
C ASP A 78 25.87 2.81 -11.24
N VAL A 79 24.95 3.59 -10.66
CA VAL A 79 23.51 3.31 -10.68
C VAL A 79 22.98 3.30 -12.11
N SER A 80 23.31 4.32 -12.91
CA SER A 80 22.90 4.39 -14.32
C SER A 80 23.44 3.24 -15.16
N LYS A 81 24.67 2.77 -14.88
CA LYS A 81 25.25 1.58 -15.53
C LYS A 81 24.51 0.30 -15.13
N ALA A 82 24.19 0.14 -13.85
CA ALA A 82 23.46 -1.03 -13.35
C ALA A 82 22.04 -1.12 -13.96
N ILE A 83 21.28 -0.02 -13.97
CA ILE A 83 19.94 0.02 -14.59
C ILE A 83 20.02 -0.35 -16.09
N ARG A 84 21.00 0.22 -16.80
CA ARG A 84 21.18 -0.06 -18.24
C ARG A 84 21.53 -1.52 -18.51
N ARG A 85 22.25 -2.18 -17.60
CA ARG A 85 22.58 -3.61 -17.69
C ARG A 85 21.33 -4.48 -17.52
N VAL A 86 20.49 -4.18 -16.52
CA VAL A 86 19.23 -4.91 -16.29
C VAL A 86 18.28 -4.74 -17.48
N ARG A 87 18.09 -3.51 -17.99
CA ARG A 87 17.19 -3.23 -19.11
C ARG A 87 17.62 -3.84 -20.45
N ARG A 88 18.87 -4.24 -20.60
CA ARG A 88 19.39 -4.94 -21.79
C ARG A 88 19.28 -6.46 -21.70
N GLY A 89 19.03 -7.00 -20.51
CA GLY A 89 18.86 -8.43 -20.26
C GLY A 89 17.39 -8.85 -20.09
N SER A 90 16.45 -7.96 -20.43
CA SER A 90 15.00 -8.23 -20.53
C SER A 90 14.55 -8.11 -21.97
#